data_AF-X0TBR9-F1
#
_entry.id   AF-X0TBR9-F1
#
_cell.length_a   1.000
_cell.length_b   1.000
_cell.length_c   1.000
_cell.angle_alpha   90.00
_cell.angle_beta   90.00
_cell.angle_gamma   90.00
#
_symmetry.space_group_name_H-M   'P 1'
#
loop_
_entity.id
_entity.type
_entity.pdbx_description
1 polymer ?
#
loop_
_entity_poly.entity_id
_entity_poly.type
_entity_poly.pdbx_seq_one_letter_code
_entity_poly.pdbx_strand_id
1 'polypeptide(L)'
;GKRLLGIEENERIHVLCETQNCLPDTFQVLAGATLGNKRLMLRHTGKMSVTITRHTPPGESAPGVRIILDPSKTKRFYKLHAWYMNTEKVPHREVVQILREAGDTVYSYRYVKVPVTGKQEKRVAICDTCGEPFTQIDGGDNYCSDCAAEK
;
A
#
# COMPACT_ATOMS: atom_id res chain seq x y z
N GLY A 1 5.63 8.69 8.74
CA GLY A 1 5.62 8.75 7.27
C GLY A 1 6.09 10.11 6.77
N LYS A 2 5.16 11.04 6.52
CA LYS A 2 5.45 12.40 6.01
C LYS A 2 6.56 13.12 6.80
N ARG A 3 6.47 13.14 8.13
CA ARG A 3 7.50 13.70 9.03
C ARG A 3 8.91 13.14 8.81
N LEU A 4 9.04 11.83 8.53
CA LEU A 4 10.35 11.18 8.33
C LEU A 4 10.99 11.54 6.99
N LEU A 5 10.19 12.03 6.03
CA LEU A 5 10.62 12.38 4.68
C LEU A 5 10.64 13.90 4.44
N GLY A 6 10.33 14.71 5.47
CA GLY A 6 10.18 16.16 5.33
C GLY A 6 9.17 16.54 4.24
N ILE A 7 8.02 15.85 4.21
CA ILE A 7 6.93 16.08 3.26
C ILE A 7 5.92 17.01 3.91
N GLU A 8 5.63 18.11 3.22
CA GLU A 8 4.63 19.11 3.66
C GLU A 8 3.21 18.52 3.61
N GLU A 9 2.27 19.09 4.38
CA GLU A 9 0.92 18.53 4.47
C GLU A 9 0.22 18.40 3.11
N ASN A 10 0.40 19.41 2.25
CA ASN A 10 -0.24 19.51 0.94
C ASN A 10 0.50 18.76 -0.17
N GLU A 11 1.69 18.22 0.10
CA GLU A 11 2.48 17.53 -0.90
C GLU A 11 1.93 16.12 -1.16
N ARG A 12 1.84 15.76 -2.45
CA ARG A 12 1.32 14.47 -2.88
C ARG A 12 2.30 13.36 -2.54
N ILE A 13 1.78 12.30 -1.93
CA ILE A 13 2.52 11.07 -1.62
C ILE A 13 2.03 9.90 -2.47
N HIS A 14 2.92 8.94 -2.71
CA HIS A 14 2.56 7.61 -3.17
C HIS A 14 2.71 6.61 -2.03
N VAL A 15 1.87 5.58 -2.05
CA VAL A 15 1.74 4.61 -0.98
C VAL A 15 1.70 3.21 -1.59
N LEU A 16 2.53 2.31 -1.06
CA LEU A 16 2.48 0.88 -1.37
C LEU A 16 2.11 0.13 -0.10
N CYS A 17 0.91 -0.45 -0.08
CA CYS A 17 0.45 -1.32 1.00
C CYS A 17 0.80 -2.78 0.67
N GLU A 18 1.34 -3.49 1.65
CA GLU A 18 1.75 -4.89 1.48
C GLU A 18 0.69 -5.92 1.93
N THR A 19 -0.49 -5.41 2.28
CA THR A 19 -1.70 -6.15 2.63
C THR A 19 -2.93 -5.31 2.25
N GLN A 20 -4.05 -5.97 1.98
CA GLN A 20 -5.35 -5.33 1.79
C GLN A 20 -6.08 -5.06 3.11
N ASN A 21 -5.62 -5.63 4.22
CA ASN A 21 -6.32 -5.56 5.50
C ASN A 21 -6.21 -4.15 6.10
N CYS A 22 -7.27 -3.35 5.99
CA CYS A 22 -7.53 -2.03 6.61
C CYS A 22 -6.54 -0.89 6.30
N LEU A 23 -5.27 -1.19 5.99
CA LEU A 23 -4.23 -0.22 5.66
C LEU A 23 -4.60 0.67 4.47
N PRO A 24 -5.11 0.13 3.34
CA PRO A 24 -5.44 0.93 2.16
C PRO A 24 -6.37 2.10 2.46
N ASP A 25 -7.44 1.86 3.24
CA ASP A 25 -8.50 2.82 3.52
C ASP A 25 -7.97 4.06 4.23
N THR A 26 -7.01 3.88 5.14
CA THR A 26 -6.39 4.98 5.87
C THR A 26 -5.72 5.98 4.92
N PHE A 27 -5.06 5.50 3.87
CA PHE A 27 -4.37 6.37 2.89
C PHE A 27 -5.32 6.95 1.85
N GLN A 28 -6.41 6.26 1.55
CA GLN A 28 -7.47 6.81 0.70
C GLN A 28 -8.13 8.01 1.37
N VAL A 29 -8.49 7.88 2.65
CA VAL A 29 -9.17 8.93 3.41
C VAL A 29 -8.21 10.08 3.76
N LEU A 30 -7.05 9.78 4.34
CA LEU A 30 -6.17 10.83 4.88
C LEU A 30 -5.23 11.47 3.85
N ALA A 31 -4.83 10.75 2.81
CA ALA A 31 -3.84 11.23 1.84
C ALA A 31 -4.41 11.44 0.42
N GLY A 32 -5.69 11.11 0.23
CA GLY A 32 -6.32 11.07 -1.10
C GLY A 32 -5.58 10.13 -2.06
N ALA A 33 -4.82 9.16 -1.55
CA ALA A 33 -4.07 8.21 -2.35
C ALA A 33 -4.96 7.00 -2.62
N THR A 34 -5.43 6.86 -3.85
CA THR A 34 -6.41 5.84 -4.22
C THR A 34 -5.86 4.92 -5.31
N LEU A 35 -6.48 3.75 -5.47
CA LEU A 35 -6.16 2.86 -6.59
C LEU A 35 -6.47 3.56 -7.93
N GLY A 36 -7.59 4.29 -8.00
CA GLY A 36 -8.04 4.97 -9.22
C GLY A 36 -7.10 6.09 -9.69
N ASN A 37 -6.50 6.85 -8.77
CA ASN A 37 -5.50 7.87 -9.12
C ASN A 37 -4.07 7.34 -9.17
N LYS A 38 -3.87 6.03 -9.01
CA LYS A 38 -2.58 5.32 -9.06
C LYS A 38 -1.55 5.78 -8.02
N ARG A 39 -1.97 6.49 -6.97
CA ARG A 39 -1.10 6.88 -5.85
C ARG A 39 -1.09 5.84 -4.74
N LEU A 40 -2.04 4.92 -4.73
CA LEU A 40 -2.03 3.74 -3.88
C LEU A 40 -1.77 2.50 -4.74
N MET A 41 -0.83 1.68 -4.29
CA MET A 41 -0.47 0.40 -4.90
C MET A 41 -0.62 -0.70 -3.84
N LEU A 42 -1.00 -1.88 -4.29
CA LEU A 42 -1.10 -3.07 -3.46
C LEU A 42 -0.07 -4.10 -3.89
N ARG A 43 0.62 -4.69 -2.92
CA ARG A 43 1.46 -5.87 -3.11
C ARG A 43 1.02 -6.94 -2.13
N HIS A 44 0.42 -8.01 -2.62
CA HIS A 44 -0.21 -9.04 -1.77
C HIS A 44 0.80 -9.97 -1.07
N THR A 45 1.66 -9.41 -0.21
CA THR A 45 2.63 -10.20 0.56
C THR A 45 2.11 -10.63 1.93
N GLY A 46 0.94 -10.11 2.35
CA GLY A 46 0.36 -10.33 3.67
C GLY A 46 1.03 -9.55 4.80
N LYS A 47 2.04 -8.72 4.53
CA LYS A 47 2.78 -7.99 5.56
C LYS A 47 2.03 -6.74 5.98
N MET A 48 1.88 -6.56 7.30
CA MET A 48 1.33 -5.36 7.92
C MET A 48 2.33 -4.19 7.82
N SER A 49 2.53 -3.70 6.61
CA SER A 49 3.51 -2.66 6.31
C SER A 49 3.08 -1.79 5.15
N VAL A 50 3.61 -0.57 5.18
CA VAL A 50 3.38 0.44 4.16
C VAL A 50 4.69 1.08 3.76
N THR A 51 4.87 1.34 2.46
CA THR A 51 5.92 2.22 1.97
C THR A 51 5.30 3.53 1.52
N ILE A 52 5.80 4.65 2.05
CA ILE A 52 5.40 6.00 1.64
C ILE A 52 6.57 6.61 0.88
N THR A 53 6.31 7.18 -0.29
CA THR A 53 7.30 7.91 -1.07
C THR A 53 6.81 9.32 -1.37
N ARG A 54 7.76 10.22 -1.63
CA ARG A 54 7.45 11.50 -2.26
C ARG A 54 6.93 11.25 -3.69
N HIS A 55 6.15 12.19 -4.21
CA HIS A 55 5.91 12.23 -5.64
C HIS A 55 7.23 12.55 -6.36
N THR A 56 7.62 11.66 -7.27
CA THR A 56 8.88 11.76 -8.02
C THR A 56 8.57 11.49 -9.49
N PRO A 57 9.19 12.22 -10.44
CA PRO A 57 8.96 12.01 -11.86
C PRO A 57 9.31 10.58 -12.32
N PRO A 58 8.66 10.08 -13.39
CA PRO A 58 9.08 8.85 -14.06
C PRO A 58 10.56 8.83 -14.43
N GLY A 59 11.20 7.67 -14.33
CA GLY A 59 12.62 7.50 -14.69
C GLY A 59 13.59 7.78 -13.54
N GLU A 60 13.09 8.25 -12.40
CA GLU A 60 13.86 8.46 -11.19
C GLU A 60 13.55 7.42 -10.10
N SER A 61 14.33 7.45 -9.02
CA SER A 61 14.08 6.66 -7.81
C SER A 61 13.50 7.55 -6.70
N ALA A 62 12.24 7.31 -6.35
CA ALA A 62 11.56 8.05 -5.29
C ALA A 62 12.16 7.70 -3.91
N PRO A 63 12.63 8.69 -3.14
CA PRO A 63 12.97 8.47 -1.73
C PRO A 63 11.70 8.14 -0.95
N GLY A 64 11.80 7.15 -0.09
CA GLY A 64 10.66 6.67 0.69
C GLY A 64 11.06 6.10 2.03
N VAL A 65 10.03 5.79 2.81
CA VAL A 65 10.13 5.12 4.10
C VAL A 65 9.17 3.96 4.12
N ARG A 66 9.68 2.77 4.43
CA ARG A 66 8.87 1.59 4.69
C ARG A 66 8.68 1.43 6.18
N ILE A 67 7.43 1.39 6.62
CA ILE A 67 7.00 1.33 8.01
C ILE A 67 6.30 0.00 8.24
N ILE A 68 6.58 -0.65 9.38
CA ILE A 68 5.91 -1.86 9.84
C ILE A 68 5.32 -1.61 11.23
N LEU A 69 4.20 -2.26 11.54
CA LEU A 69 3.82 -2.48 12.94
C LEU A 69 4.75 -3.56 13.49
N ASP A 70 5.59 -3.20 14.46
CA ASP A 70 6.71 -4.05 14.88
C ASP A 70 6.27 -5.03 16.00
N PRO A 71 6.25 -6.35 15.74
CA PRO A 71 5.84 -7.33 16.74
C PRO A 71 6.75 -7.31 17.99
N SER A 72 8.02 -6.94 17.87
CA SER A 72 8.92 -6.84 19.03
C SER A 72 8.58 -5.66 19.94
N LYS A 73 8.14 -4.54 19.35
CA LYS A 73 7.80 -3.32 20.10
C LYS A 73 6.39 -3.37 20.68
N THR A 74 5.45 -4.00 19.97
CA THR A 74 4.09 -4.19 20.47
C THR A 74 4.03 -5.01 21.75
N LYS A 75 5.04 -5.86 22.06
CA LYS A 75 5.11 -6.62 23.33
C LYS A 75 5.02 -5.76 24.60
N ARG A 76 5.40 -4.48 24.54
CA ARG A 76 5.23 -3.53 25.66
C ARG A 76 3.77 -3.26 25.99
N PHE A 77 2.87 -3.55 25.05
CA PHE A 77 1.44 -3.33 25.12
C PHE A 77 0.72 -4.66 24.90
N TYR A 78 0.60 -5.46 25.95
CA TYR A 78 0.09 -6.84 25.91
C TYR A 78 -1.17 -7.01 25.04
N LYS A 79 -2.22 -6.21 25.28
CA LYS A 79 -3.49 -6.30 24.53
C LYS A 79 -3.32 -5.96 23.04
N LEU A 80 -2.48 -4.99 22.70
CA LEU A 80 -2.16 -4.68 21.30
C LEU A 80 -1.37 -5.83 20.66
N HIS A 81 -0.39 -6.38 21.36
CA HIS A 81 0.38 -7.53 20.86
C HIS A 81 -0.52 -8.74 20.63
N ALA A 82 -1.40 -9.05 21.58
CA ALA A 82 -2.31 -10.17 21.50
C ALA A 82 -3.31 -10.02 20.35
N TRP A 83 -3.85 -8.81 20.14
CA TRP A 83 -4.66 -8.49 18.98
C TRP A 83 -3.88 -8.64 17.67
N TYR A 84 -2.67 -8.06 17.60
CA TYR A 84 -1.87 -8.03 16.39
C TYR A 84 -1.40 -9.44 15.97
N MET A 85 -1.04 -10.27 16.95
CA MET A 85 -0.62 -11.66 16.75
C MET A 85 -1.80 -12.64 16.73
N ASN A 86 -3.03 -12.14 16.87
CA ASN A 86 -4.27 -12.93 16.93
C ASN A 86 -4.23 -14.06 17.99
N THR A 87 -3.58 -13.82 19.13
CA THR A 87 -3.52 -14.80 20.23
C THR A 87 -4.74 -14.70 21.14
N GLU A 88 -5.39 -13.53 21.19
CA GLU A 88 -6.60 -13.29 21.98
C GLU A 88 -7.57 -12.37 21.24
N LYS A 89 -8.87 -12.53 21.54
CA LYS A 89 -9.90 -11.61 21.05
C LYS A 89 -9.92 -10.36 21.92
N VAL A 90 -9.32 -9.29 21.44
CA VAL A 90 -9.35 -7.97 22.08
C VAL A 90 -10.31 -7.04 21.33
N PRO A 91 -11.22 -6.33 22.02
CA PRO A 91 -12.12 -5.38 21.37
C PRO A 91 -11.35 -4.26 20.65
N HIS A 92 -11.75 -3.95 19.40
CA HIS A 92 -11.12 -2.90 18.59
C HIS A 92 -11.01 -1.56 19.31
N ARG A 93 -12.03 -1.17 20.09
CA ARG A 93 -12.04 0.07 20.86
C ARG A 93 -10.87 0.16 21.84
N GLU A 94 -10.50 -0.94 22.49
CA GLU A 94 -9.36 -0.98 23.41
C GLU A 94 -8.04 -0.88 22.65
N VAL A 95 -7.91 -1.60 21.54
CA VAL A 95 -6.71 -1.58 20.68
C VAL A 95 -6.45 -0.17 20.14
N VAL A 96 -7.51 0.54 19.72
CA VAL A 96 -7.40 1.92 19.24
C VAL A 96 -6.87 2.84 20.34
N GLN A 97 -7.35 2.71 21.57
CA GLN A 97 -6.86 3.51 22.69
C GLN A 97 -5.37 3.25 22.97
N ILE A 98 -4.97 1.98 22.96
CA ILE A 98 -3.57 1.58 23.15
C ILE A 98 -2.69 2.11 22.00
N LEU A 99 -3.15 2.05 20.75
CA LEU A 99 -2.40 2.60 19.61
C LEU A 99 -2.21 4.11 19.72
N ARG A 100 -3.21 4.85 20.24
CA ARG A 100 -3.10 6.29 20.49
C ARG A 100 -2.06 6.59 21.57
N GLU A 101 -2.04 5.81 22.65
CA GLU A 101 -1.07 5.95 23.74
C GLU A 101 0.35 5.54 23.32
N ALA A 102 0.47 4.44 22.59
CA ALA A 102 1.75 3.93 22.10
C ALA A 102 2.39 4.84 21.05
N GLY A 103 1.57 5.51 20.22
CA GLY A 103 2.01 6.40 19.17
C GLY A 103 3.04 5.74 18.25
N ASP A 104 4.14 6.44 17.97
CA ASP A 104 5.19 5.97 17.07
C ASP A 104 6.06 4.83 17.64
N THR A 105 5.94 4.52 18.94
CA THR A 105 6.85 3.59 19.62
C THR A 105 6.64 2.12 19.23
N VAL A 106 5.49 1.78 18.64
CA VAL A 106 5.18 0.42 18.18
C VAL A 106 5.56 0.17 16.73
N TYR A 107 6.07 1.17 16.02
CA TYR A 107 6.46 1.04 14.63
C TYR A 107 7.97 0.95 14.47
N SER A 108 8.39 0.21 13.46
CA SER A 108 9.77 0.24 12.94
C SER A 108 9.75 0.71 11.50
N TYR A 109 10.81 1.36 11.07
CA TYR A 109 10.91 1.86 9.72
C TYR A 109 12.32 1.77 9.16
N ARG A 110 12.42 1.79 7.83
CA ARG A 110 13.67 1.94 7.11
C ARG A 110 13.49 2.85 5.90
N TYR A 111 14.54 3.59 5.57
CA TYR A 111 14.58 4.35 4.31
C TYR A 111 14.72 3.39 3.13
N VAL A 112 14.05 3.72 2.04
CA VAL A 112 14.05 2.95 0.79
C VAL A 112 14.10 3.90 -0.39
N LYS A 113 14.52 3.38 -1.55
CA LYS A 113 14.39 4.04 -2.84
C LYS A 113 13.50 3.16 -3.72
N VAL A 114 12.43 3.72 -4.24
CA VAL A 114 11.45 2.99 -5.07
C VAL A 114 11.56 3.51 -6.51
N PRO A 115 11.85 2.66 -7.50
CA PRO A 115 11.90 3.10 -8.89
C PRO A 115 10.50 3.56 -9.33
N VAL A 116 10.42 4.75 -9.94
CA VAL A 116 9.17 5.26 -10.50
C VAL A 116 9.12 4.91 -11.97
N THR A 117 8.35 3.88 -12.29
CA THR A 117 8.03 3.57 -13.68
C THR A 117 7.02 4.59 -14.22
N GLY A 118 7.21 5.00 -15.46
CA GLY A 118 6.25 5.88 -16.14
C GLY A 118 4.85 5.29 -16.20
N LYS A 119 3.89 6.17 -16.48
CA LYS A 119 2.52 5.76 -16.75
C LYS A 119 2.54 4.92 -18.03
N GLN A 120 2.18 3.65 -17.91
CA GLN A 120 1.91 2.79 -19.05
C GLN A 120 0.88 3.46 -19.96
N GLU A 121 1.14 3.51 -21.26
CA GLU A 121 0.17 4.00 -22.23
C GLU A 121 -1.07 3.09 -22.19
N LYS A 122 -2.24 3.71 -22.23
CA LYS A 122 -3.49 2.95 -22.27
C LYS A 122 -3.73 2.53 -23.71
N ARG A 123 -3.60 1.23 -23.99
CA ARG A 123 -4.05 0.63 -25.25
C ARG A 123 -5.34 -0.13 -25.00
N VAL A 124 -6.31 0.03 -25.90
CA VAL A 124 -7.57 -0.73 -25.86
C VAL A 124 -7.55 -1.71 -27.03
N ALA A 125 -7.81 -2.98 -26.74
CA ALA A 125 -7.93 -4.04 -27.72
C ALA A 125 -9.27 -4.77 -27.54
N ILE A 126 -9.69 -5.55 -28.54
CA ILE A 126 -10.87 -6.42 -28.45
C ILE A 126 -10.38 -7.84 -28.17
N CYS A 127 -11.00 -8.54 -27.22
CA CYS A 127 -10.63 -9.92 -26.89
C CYS A 127 -11.08 -10.88 -28.00
N ASP A 128 -10.17 -11.71 -28.52
CA ASP A 128 -10.47 -12.67 -29.59
C ASP A 128 -11.38 -13.83 -29.14
N THR A 129 -11.55 -14.04 -27.82
CA THR A 129 -12.42 -15.09 -27.26
C THR A 129 -13.82 -14.56 -26.96
N CYS A 130 -13.96 -13.48 -26.18
CA CYS A 130 -15.27 -12.98 -25.73
C CYS A 130 -15.80 -11.79 -26.54
N GLY A 131 -14.97 -11.14 -27.36
CA GLY A 131 -15.36 -9.97 -28.15
C GLY A 131 -15.48 -8.66 -27.37
N GLU A 132 -15.16 -8.64 -26.07
CA GLU A 132 -15.24 -7.44 -25.24
C GLU A 132 -13.97 -6.58 -25.34
N PRO A 133 -14.10 -5.24 -25.25
CA PRO A 133 -12.94 -4.34 -25.19
C PRO A 133 -12.25 -4.43 -23.83
N PHE A 134 -10.92 -4.47 -23.83
CA PHE A 134 -10.11 -4.50 -22.61
C PHE A 134 -8.87 -3.60 -22.72
N THR A 135 -8.29 -3.24 -21.57
CA THR A 135 -7.01 -2.51 -21.54
C THR A 135 -5.86 -3.49 -21.70
N GLN A 136 -5.12 -3.38 -22.80
CA GLN A 136 -3.97 -4.22 -23.08
C GLN A 136 -2.74 -3.74 -22.30
N ILE A 137 -1.99 -4.68 -21.74
CA ILE A 137 -0.67 -4.43 -21.14
C ILE A 137 0.37 -4.45 -22.27
N ASP A 138 1.38 -3.59 -22.21
CA ASP A 138 2.44 -3.55 -23.22
C ASP A 138 3.06 -4.94 -23.44
N GLY A 139 3.05 -5.41 -24.70
CA GLY A 139 3.54 -6.74 -25.08
C GLY A 139 2.62 -7.92 -24.75
N GLY A 140 1.38 -7.65 -24.33
CA GLY A 140 0.36 -8.69 -24.05
C GLY A 140 -0.39 -9.15 -25.30
N ASP A 141 -1.01 -10.33 -25.20
CA ASP A 141 -1.81 -10.94 -26.28
C ASP A 141 -3.15 -10.21 -26.52
N ASN A 142 -3.89 -10.64 -27.55
CA ASN A 142 -5.25 -10.17 -27.86
C ASN A 142 -6.35 -10.85 -27.02
N TYR A 143 -6.00 -11.36 -25.84
CA TYR A 143 -6.93 -12.00 -24.91
C TYR A 143 -7.03 -11.18 -23.63
N CYS A 144 -8.25 -10.94 -23.15
CA CYS A 144 -8.45 -10.32 -21.83
C CYS A 144 -7.93 -11.25 -20.71
N SER A 145 -7.66 -10.69 -19.53
CA SER A 145 -7.11 -11.43 -18.39
C SER A 145 -7.96 -12.65 -18.00
N ASP A 146 -9.28 -12.54 -18.15
CA ASP A 146 -10.23 -13.56 -17.70
C ASP A 146 -10.17 -14.74 -18.68
N CYS A 147 -10.29 -14.51 -19.99
CA CYS A 147 -10.17 -15.56 -21.01
C CYS A 147 -8.75 -16.14 -21.12
N ALA A 148 -7.71 -15.39 -20.75
CA ALA A 148 -6.34 -15.89 -20.72
C ALA A 148 -6.08 -16.88 -19.57
N ALA A 149 -6.76 -16.71 -18.43
CA ALA A 149 -6.62 -17.58 -17.26
C ALA A 149 -7.37 -18.93 -17.39
N GLU A 150 -8.28 -19.04 -18.36
CA GLU A 150 -9.05 -20.25 -18.65
C GLU A 150 -8.36 -21.21 -19.65
N LYS A 151 -7.14 -20.86 -20.12
CA LYS A 151 -6.30 -21.71 -20.99
C LYS A 151 -5.25 -22.47 -20.16
#